data_AF-A0A6J7VF80-F1
#
_entry.id   AF-A0A6J7VF80-F1
#
_cell.length_a   1.000
_cell.length_b   1.000
_cell.length_c   1.000
_cell.angle_alpha   90.00
_cell.angle_beta   90.00
_cell.angle_gamma   90.00
#
_symmetry.space_group_name_H-M   'P 1'
#
loop_
_entity.id
_entity.type
_entity.pdbx_description
1 polymer ?
#
loop_
_entity_poly.entity_id
_entity_poly.type
_entity_poly.pdbx_seq_one_letter_code
_entity_poly.pdbx_strand_id
1 'polypeptide(L)'
;MRVDFQNEFLIAYDGDEAVVTTPDLICVLDHENAQPITVEGLNFGQRVDVVGMPCAPEWHQEGMLELVGPKAFGYEVEYRPVEGSHA
;
A
#
# COMPACT_ATOMS: atom_id res chain seq x y z
N MET A 1 -11.15 -4.97 5.67
CA MET A 1 -10.18 -4.58 4.64
C MET A 1 -10.82 -3.67 3.59
N ARG A 2 -10.28 -2.46 3.42
CA ARG A 2 -10.58 -1.52 2.32
C ARG A 2 -9.24 -1.03 1.75
N VAL A 3 -9.12 -0.90 0.44
CA VAL A 3 -7.92 -0.35 -0.21
C VAL A 3 -8.33 0.80 -1.12
N ASP A 4 -7.73 1.98 -0.92
CA ASP A 4 -7.95 3.15 -1.77
C ASP A 4 -6.77 3.31 -2.73
N PHE A 5 -7.04 3.79 -3.94
CA PHE A 5 -6.07 3.83 -5.03
C PHE A 5 -6.25 5.06 -5.94
N GLN A 6 -5.23 5.38 -6.72
CA GLN A 6 -5.31 6.27 -7.89
C GLN A 6 -4.70 5.58 -9.12
N ASN A 7 -3.44 5.89 -9.48
CA ASN A 7 -2.68 5.10 -10.44
C ASN A 7 -2.05 3.88 -9.74
N GLU A 8 -1.73 4.01 -8.46
CA GLU A 8 -1.28 2.93 -7.58
C GLU A 8 -2.19 2.77 -6.36
N PHE A 9 -2.05 1.66 -5.63
CA PHE A 9 -2.68 1.47 -4.31
C PHE A 9 -1.97 2.35 -3.28
N LEU A 10 -2.73 3.21 -2.58
CA LEU A 10 -2.16 4.27 -1.74
C LEU A 10 -2.29 4.01 -0.24
N ILE A 11 -3.38 3.37 0.18
CA ILE A 11 -3.67 3.11 1.59
C ILE A 11 -4.56 1.87 1.73
N ALA A 12 -4.23 1.03 2.71
CA ALA A 12 -5.04 -0.11 3.11
C ALA A 12 -5.53 0.08 4.55
N TYR A 13 -6.80 -0.20 4.77
CA TYR A 13 -7.47 -0.11 6.07
C TYR A 13 -7.96 -1.48 6.53
N ASP A 14 -7.70 -1.82 7.79
CA ASP A 14 -8.43 -2.87 8.49
C ASP A 14 -9.39 -2.26 9.50
N GLY A 15 -10.70 -2.44 9.27
CA GLY A 15 -11.72 -1.59 9.88
C GLY A 15 -11.46 -0.11 9.57
N ASP A 16 -11.28 0.69 10.62
CA ASP A 16 -10.98 2.12 10.54
C ASP A 16 -9.48 2.43 10.67
N GLU A 17 -8.63 1.42 10.93
CA GLU A 17 -7.20 1.61 11.10
C GLU A 17 -6.46 1.50 9.77
N ALA A 18 -5.68 2.53 9.42
CA ALA A 18 -4.75 2.47 8.31
C ALA A 18 -3.57 1.55 8.67
N VAL A 19 -3.45 0.42 7.97
CA VAL A 19 -2.46 -0.63 8.26
C VAL A 19 -1.23 -0.54 7.35
N VAL A 20 -1.38 0.01 6.14
CA VAL A 20 -0.28 0.27 5.20
C VAL A 20 -0.60 1.54 4.41
N THR A 21 0.39 2.39 4.20
CA THR A 21 0.26 3.62 3.40
C THR A 21 1.48 3.79 2.51
N THR A 22 1.31 4.43 1.35
CA THR A 22 2.42 4.99 0.56
C THR A 22 3.39 5.78 1.47
N PRO A 23 4.72 5.74 1.25
CA PRO A 23 5.43 5.10 0.15
C PRO A 23 5.57 3.57 0.24
N ASP A 24 5.13 2.93 1.32
CA ASP A 24 5.18 1.47 1.39
C ASP A 24 4.24 0.86 0.36
N LEU A 25 4.68 -0.26 -0.21
CA LEU A 25 3.99 -0.90 -1.31
C LEU A 25 2.80 -1.69 -0.79
N ILE A 26 1.65 -1.47 -1.42
CA ILE A 26 0.47 -2.33 -1.27
C ILE A 26 0.36 -3.13 -2.56
N CYS A 27 0.59 -4.44 -2.46
CA CYS A 27 0.48 -5.37 -3.58
C CYS A 27 -0.79 -6.21 -3.43
N VAL A 28 -1.60 -6.24 -4.48
CA VAL A 28 -2.75 -7.15 -4.59
C VAL A 28 -2.31 -8.33 -5.42
N LEU A 29 -2.43 -9.54 -4.86
CA LEU A 29 -2.04 -10.79 -5.48
C LEU A 29 -3.26 -11.65 -5.75
N ASP A 30 -3.29 -12.35 -6.89
CA ASP A 30 -4.25 -13.42 -7.13
C ASP A 30 -4.07 -14.53 -6.09
N HIS A 31 -5.13 -14.87 -5.38
CA HIS A 31 -5.07 -15.82 -4.26
C HIS A 31 -4.64 -17.24 -4.69
N GLU A 32 -4.89 -17.63 -5.94
CA GLU A 32 -4.64 -19.00 -6.40
C GLU A 32 -3.19 -19.21 -6.87
N ASN A 33 -2.54 -18.16 -7.38
CA ASN A 33 -1.22 -18.28 -8.03
C ASN A 33 -0.19 -17.21 -7.61
N ALA A 34 -0.56 -16.31 -6.70
CA ALA A 34 0.27 -15.22 -6.19
C ALA A 34 0.82 -14.25 -7.25
N GLN A 35 0.23 -14.21 -8.46
CA GLN A 35 0.60 -13.20 -9.46
C GLN A 35 0.06 -11.83 -9.05
N PRO A 36 0.83 -10.75 -9.26
CA PRO A 36 0.36 -9.41 -8.95
C PRO A 36 -0.76 -8.99 -9.92
N ILE A 37 -1.77 -8.32 -9.37
CA ILE A 37 -2.87 -7.70 -10.10
C ILE A 37 -2.70 -6.19 -10.01
N THR A 38 -2.64 -5.50 -11.16
CA THR A 38 -2.59 -4.03 -11.19
C THR A 38 -3.94 -3.44 -10.84
N VAL A 39 -3.97 -2.14 -10.53
CA VAL A 39 -5.20 -1.39 -10.28
C VAL A 39 -6.23 -1.60 -11.41
N GLU A 40 -5.80 -1.49 -12.67
CA GLU A 40 -6.66 -1.63 -13.85
C GLU A 40 -7.06 -3.08 -14.12
N GLY A 41 -6.27 -4.04 -13.65
CA GLY A 41 -6.55 -5.47 -13.76
C GLY A 41 -7.52 -5.99 -12.70
N LEU A 42 -7.83 -5.20 -11.67
CA LEU A 42 -8.70 -5.60 -10.58
C LEU A 42 -10.18 -5.61 -11.01
N ASN A 43 -10.85 -6.73 -10.78
CA ASN A 43 -12.22 -6.98 -11.19
C ASN A 43 -13.04 -7.58 -10.05
N PHE A 44 -14.34 -7.28 -10.04
CA PHE A 44 -15.27 -7.83 -9.06
C PHE A 44 -15.29 -9.37 -9.11
N GLY A 45 -15.28 -9.99 -7.93
CA GLY A 45 -15.32 -11.45 -7.78
C GLY A 45 -13.96 -12.13 -7.75
N GLN A 46 -12.86 -11.40 -7.99
CA GLN A 46 -11.52 -11.94 -7.75
C GLN A 46 -11.28 -12.18 -6.27
N ARG A 47 -10.72 -13.35 -5.94
CA ARG A 47 -10.17 -13.64 -4.61
C ARG A 47 -8.72 -13.18 -4.62
N VAL A 48 -8.39 -12.31 -3.67
CA VAL A 48 -7.07 -11.68 -3.64
C VAL A 48 -6.49 -11.69 -2.24
N ASP A 49 -5.17 -11.71 -2.17
CA ASP A 49 -4.41 -11.42 -0.97
C ASP A 49 -3.81 -10.01 -1.09
N VAL A 50 -3.84 -9.23 -0.01
CA VAL A 50 -3.26 -7.88 0.05
C VAL A 50 -2.01 -7.94 0.91
N VAL A 51 -0.87 -7.57 0.35
CA VAL A 51 0.44 -7.64 0.98
C VAL A 51 1.03 -6.24 1.10
N GLY A 52 1.41 -5.85 2.31
CA GLY A 52 2.22 -4.66 2.57
C GLY A 52 3.71 -4.99 2.49
N MET A 53 4.51 -4.15 1.86
CA MET A 53 5.97 -4.30 1.82
C MET A 53 6.66 -2.95 2.05
N PRO A 54 7.82 -2.92 2.74
CA PRO A 54 8.54 -1.68 2.97
C PRO A 54 8.94 -1.02 1.65
N CYS A 55 8.88 0.30 1.61
CA CYS A 55 9.40 1.08 0.51
C CYS A 55 10.93 0.99 0.44
N ALA A 56 11.49 1.45 -0.68
CA ALA A 56 12.93 1.61 -0.80
C ALA A 56 13.45 2.63 0.25
N PRO A 57 14.62 2.42 0.88
CA PRO A 57 15.16 3.30 1.93
C PRO A 57 15.34 4.76 1.50
N GLU A 58 15.48 5.01 0.19
CA GLU A 58 15.63 6.33 -0.40
C GLU A 58 14.40 7.23 -0.13
N TRP A 59 13.21 6.66 0.06
CA TRP A 59 12.00 7.42 0.39
C TRP A 59 11.97 7.93 1.84
N HIS A 60 12.91 7.51 2.68
CA HIS A 60 13.06 8.02 4.05
C HIS A 60 14.05 9.19 4.15
N GLN A 61 14.63 9.63 3.02
CA GLN A 61 15.46 10.83 2.99
C GLN A 61 14.64 12.08 3.36
N GLU A 62 15.32 13.10 3.87
CA GLU A 62 14.70 14.35 4.30
C GLU A 62 13.81 14.95 3.20
N GLY A 63 12.58 15.31 3.56
CA GLY A 63 11.58 15.89 2.65
C GLY A 63 10.87 14.89 1.72
N MET A 64 11.35 13.65 1.57
CA MET A 64 10.73 12.70 0.64
C MET A 64 9.31 12.29 1.07
N LEU A 65 9.07 12.06 2.36
CA LEU A 65 7.74 11.72 2.87
C LEU A 65 6.70 12.83 2.65
N GLU A 66 7.10 14.09 2.49
CA GLU A 66 6.19 15.18 2.15
C GLU A 66 5.70 15.08 0.69
N LEU A 67 6.47 14.40 -0.17
CA LEU A 67 6.18 14.21 -1.59
C LEU A 67 5.46 12.88 -1.87
N VAL A 68 5.80 11.82 -1.13
CA VAL A 68 5.29 10.46 -1.41
C VAL A 68 4.49 9.82 -0.28
N GLY A 69 4.44 10.44 0.89
CA GLY A 69 3.65 9.97 2.02
C GLY A 69 2.15 10.20 1.85
N PRO A 70 1.31 9.65 2.74
CA PRO A 70 -0.15 9.67 2.61
C PRO A 70 -0.73 11.10 2.53
N LYS A 71 -0.13 12.05 3.24
CA LYS A 71 -0.54 13.46 3.22
C LYS A 71 -0.39 14.11 1.85
N ALA A 72 0.61 13.72 1.05
CA ALA A 72 0.81 14.21 -0.32
C ALA A 72 -0.37 13.84 -1.24
N PHE A 73 -1.10 12.77 -0.90
CA PHE A 73 -2.28 12.27 -1.62
C PHE A 73 -3.60 12.67 -0.96
N GLY A 74 -3.59 13.54 0.05
CA GLY A 74 -4.79 14.06 0.72
C GLY A 74 -5.33 13.18 1.85
N TYR A 75 -4.56 12.20 2.34
CA TYR A 75 -4.93 11.42 3.52
C TYR A 75 -4.35 12.05 4.79
N GLU A 76 -5.23 12.42 5.73
CA GLU A 76 -4.88 12.95 7.06
C GLU A 76 -4.44 11.82 8.01
N VAL A 77 -3.40 11.07 7.61
CA VAL A 77 -2.83 9.92 8.33
C VAL A 77 -1.31 10.10 8.41
N GLU A 78 -0.70 9.74 9.54
CA GLU A 78 0.77 9.73 9.66
C GLU A 78 1.36 8.46 9.04
N TYR A 79 2.44 8.60 8.26
CA TYR A 79 3.17 7.45 7.73
C TYR A 79 3.77 6.62 8.87
N ARG A 80 3.55 5.30 8.81
CA ARG A 80 4.19 4.30 9.68
C ARG A 80 4.81 3.22 8.79
N PRO A 81 6.14 3.03 8.81
CA PRO A 81 6.78 2.01 8.02
C PRO A 81 6.24 0.61 8.33
N VAL A 82 5.96 -0.17 7.29
CA VAL A 82 5.72 -1.60 7.38
C VAL A 82 7.03 -2.26 7.78
N GLU A 83 7.02 -2.95 8.92
CA GLU A 83 8.15 -3.78 9.33
C GLU A 83 8.20 -5.02 8.42
N GLY A 84 9.27 -5.14 7.64
CA GLY A 84 9.52 -6.37 6.91
C GLY A 84 9.82 -7.48 7.92
N SER A 85 9.07 -8.59 7.88
CA SER A 85 9.49 -9.80 8.57
C SER A 85 10.75 -10.33 7.88
N HIS A 86 11.93 -10.01 8.42
CA HIS A 86 13.17 -10.67 8.06
C HIS A 86 13.09 -12.13 8.55
N ALA A 87 12.65 -13.03 7.67
CA ALA A 87 12.84 -14.47 7.82
C ALA A 87 14.19 -14.89 7.22
#